data_AF-A0A964UR66-F1
#
_entry.id   AF-A0A964UR66-F1
#
_cell.length_a   1.000
_cell.length_b   1.000
_cell.length_c   1.000
_cell.angle_alpha   90.00
_cell.angle_beta   90.00
_cell.angle_gamma   90.00
#
_symmetry.space_group_name_H-M   'P 1'
#
loop_
_entity.id
_entity.type
_entity.pdbx_description
1 polymer ?
#
loop_
_entity_poly.entity_id
_entity_poly.type
_entity_poly.pdbx_seq_one_letter_code
_entity_poly.pdbx_strand_id
1 'polypeptide(L)'
;MAFVKVCALSELEEDTPKRVELDGTPVSVVKTEGEVYAINDICSHANVSLSEGEVEDCMIECWLHGSSFDLRTGKPSGLPATRPVPVYPVQIEGDDVLVSVTQES
;
A
#
# COMPACT_ATOMS: atom_id res chain seq x y z
N MET A 1 13.70 -3.53 12.34
CA MET A 1 12.99 -2.39 11.72
C MET A 1 13.98 -1.51 10.99
N ALA A 2 14.28 -1.81 9.73
CA ALA A 2 15.07 -0.91 8.90
C ALA A 2 14.08 -0.15 8.01
N PHE A 3 13.97 1.16 8.22
CA PHE A 3 13.24 2.04 7.32
C PHE A 3 14.11 2.31 6.10
N VAL A 4 13.53 2.10 4.92
CA VAL A 4 14.18 2.30 3.63
C VAL A 4 13.45 3.42 2.91
N LYS A 5 14.19 4.42 2.44
CA LYS A 5 13.64 5.47 1.58
C LYS A 5 13.09 4.86 0.29
N VAL A 6 11.83 5.14 -0.02
CA VAL A 6 11.15 4.62 -1.22
C VAL A 6 10.91 5.68 -2.30
N CYS A 7 10.65 6.93 -1.91
CA CYS A 7 10.50 8.07 -2.81
C CYS A 7 10.50 9.39 -2.02
N ALA A 8 10.50 10.53 -2.71
CA ALA A 8 10.15 11.81 -2.10
C ALA A 8 8.63 11.97 -2.00
N LEU A 9 8.17 12.71 -0.98
CA LEU A 9 6.75 13.00 -0.73
C LEU A 9 6.09 13.71 -1.92
N SER A 10 6.86 14.55 -2.64
CA SER A 10 6.39 15.25 -3.84
C SER A 10 6.17 14.34 -5.04
N GLU A 11 6.65 13.10 -5.01
CA GLU A 11 6.40 12.11 -6.06
C GLU A 11 5.14 11.28 -5.82
N LEU A 12 4.42 11.52 -4.70
CA LEU A 12 3.13 10.90 -4.42
C LEU A 12 2.02 11.88 -4.81
N GLU A 13 1.23 11.50 -5.80
CA GLU A 13 -0.02 12.17 -6.13
C GLU A 13 -1.14 11.65 -5.18
N GLU A 14 -2.07 12.53 -4.83
CA GLU A 14 -3.20 12.16 -3.96
C GLU A 14 -4.04 11.06 -4.64
N ASP A 15 -4.44 10.06 -3.86
CA ASP A 15 -5.28 8.93 -4.28
C ASP A 15 -4.71 8.13 -5.47
N THR A 16 -3.40 8.25 -5.71
CA THR A 16 -2.70 7.55 -6.79
C THR A 16 -1.67 6.60 -6.21
N PRO A 17 -1.85 5.27 -6.38
CA PRO A 17 -0.87 4.30 -5.91
C PRO A 17 0.47 4.40 -6.62
N LYS A 18 1.55 4.29 -5.85
CA LYS A 18 2.91 4.13 -6.36
C LYS A 18 3.49 2.81 -5.94
N ARG A 19 3.77 1.94 -6.90
CA ARG A 19 4.46 0.68 -6.65
C ARG A 19 5.95 0.90 -6.40
N VAL A 20 6.46 0.26 -5.36
CA VAL A 20 7.89 0.16 -5.05
C VAL A 20 8.24 -1.29 -4.70
N GLU A 21 9.53 -1.63 -4.74
CA GLU A 21 10.02 -2.96 -4.36
C GLU A 21 11.07 -2.83 -3.26
N LEU A 22 10.88 -3.56 -2.17
CA LEU A 22 11.75 -3.56 -0.99
C LEU A 22 12.15 -4.99 -0.64
N ASP A 23 13.42 -5.33 -0.83
CA ASP A 23 13.95 -6.68 -0.56
C ASP A 23 13.10 -7.81 -1.21
N GLY A 24 12.64 -7.57 -2.46
CA GLY A 24 11.78 -8.49 -3.20
C GLY A 24 10.30 -8.50 -2.77
N THR A 25 9.92 -7.65 -1.81
CA THR A 25 8.53 -7.43 -1.39
C THR A 25 7.94 -6.27 -2.19
N PRO A 26 6.92 -6.49 -3.03
CA PRO A 26 6.25 -5.41 -3.74
C PRO A 26 5.29 -4.68 -2.78
N VAL A 27 5.37 -3.35 -2.78
CA VAL A 27 4.61 -2.47 -1.88
C VAL A 27 3.91 -1.40 -2.70
N SER A 28 2.64 -1.18 -2.42
CA SER A 28 1.87 -0.04 -2.91
C SER A 28 1.93 1.06 -1.85
N VAL A 29 2.50 2.21 -2.22
CA VAL A 29 2.58 3.41 -1.38
C VAL A 29 1.52 4.38 -1.88
N VAL A 30 0.65 4.84 -0.98
CA VAL A 30 -0.50 5.66 -1.34
C VAL A 30 -0.53 6.88 -0.42
N LYS A 31 -0.64 8.08 -1.01
CA LYS A 31 -0.98 9.29 -0.27
C LYS A 31 -2.48 9.53 -0.42
N THR A 32 -3.22 9.54 0.68
CA THR A 32 -4.67 9.75 0.68
C THR A 32 -5.08 10.38 2.01
N GLU A 33 -6.09 11.24 1.98
CA GLU A 33 -6.57 12.01 3.13
C GLU A 33 -5.45 12.78 3.86
N GLY A 34 -4.40 13.16 3.15
CA GLY A 34 -3.25 13.89 3.70
C GLY A 34 -2.22 13.04 4.48
N GLU A 35 -2.38 11.71 4.53
CA GLU A 35 -1.42 10.77 5.13
C GLU A 35 -0.83 9.83 4.07
N VAL A 36 0.29 9.16 4.41
CA VAL A 36 0.95 8.19 3.52
C VAL A 36 0.85 6.80 4.13
N TYR A 37 0.36 5.85 3.34
CA TYR A 37 0.18 4.46 3.71
C TYR A 37 1.03 3.56 2.81
N ALA A 38 1.41 2.40 3.35
CA ALA A 38 2.13 1.38 2.60
C ALA A 38 1.48 0.01 2.88
N ILE A 39 1.13 -0.70 1.81
CA ILE A 39 0.44 -1.98 1.84
C ILE A 39 1.08 -2.94 0.85
N ASN A 40 0.98 -4.26 1.07
CA ASN A 40 1.48 -5.22 0.09
C ASN A 40 0.76 -5.01 -1.24
N ASP A 41 1.53 -4.95 -2.32
CA ASP A 41 0.99 -4.65 -3.63
C ASP A 41 0.26 -5.85 -4.25
N ILE A 42 0.38 -7.06 -3.69
CA ILE A 42 -0.28 -8.24 -4.26
C ILE A 42 -1.63 -8.47 -3.60
N CYS A 43 -2.68 -8.44 -4.41
CA CYS A 43 -4.03 -8.76 -3.97
C CYS A 43 -4.08 -10.17 -3.33
N SER A 44 -4.69 -10.29 -2.15
CA SER A 44 -4.74 -11.58 -1.43
C SER A 44 -5.67 -12.62 -2.07
N HIS A 45 -6.52 -12.19 -3.00
CA HIS A 45 -7.43 -13.03 -3.79
C HIS A 45 -6.75 -13.63 -5.02
N ALA A 46 -6.05 -12.81 -5.80
CA ALA A 46 -5.38 -13.20 -7.05
C ALA A 46 -4.04 -12.47 -7.15
N ASN A 47 -3.03 -13.09 -7.76
CA ASN A 47 -1.67 -12.57 -7.81
C ASN A 47 -1.49 -11.40 -8.80
N VAL A 48 -2.17 -10.26 -8.55
CA VAL A 48 -2.17 -9.03 -9.36
C VAL A 48 -1.83 -7.81 -8.49
N SER A 49 -1.29 -6.76 -9.12
CA SER A 49 -0.95 -5.49 -8.46
C SER A 49 -2.20 -4.74 -8.02
N LEU A 50 -2.22 -4.33 -6.76
CA LEU A 50 -3.17 -3.37 -6.23
C LEU A 50 -2.85 -1.96 -6.70
N SER A 51 -1.57 -1.63 -6.96
CA SER A 51 -1.15 -0.32 -7.45
C SER A 51 -1.66 0.01 -8.86
N GLU A 52 -2.21 -0.96 -9.59
CA GLU A 52 -2.88 -0.77 -10.87
C GLU A 52 -4.39 -0.46 -10.69
N GLY A 53 -4.85 -0.43 -9.44
CA GLY A 53 -6.22 -0.14 -9.05
C GLY A 53 -6.47 1.33 -8.72
N GLU A 54 -7.62 1.58 -8.11
CA GLU A 54 -8.11 2.92 -7.76
C GLU A 54 -8.15 3.09 -6.24
N VAL A 55 -8.01 4.33 -5.75
CA VAL A 55 -8.08 4.66 -4.32
C VAL A 55 -9.25 5.60 -4.06
N GLU A 56 -10.07 5.25 -3.08
CA GLU A 56 -11.18 6.07 -2.59
C GLU A 56 -11.41 5.75 -1.10
N ASP A 57 -11.76 6.75 -0.29
CA ASP A 57 -12.10 6.60 1.14
C ASP A 57 -11.05 5.80 1.97
N CYS A 58 -9.76 6.02 1.69
CA CYS A 58 -8.64 5.29 2.32
C CYS A 58 -8.67 3.76 2.06
N MET A 59 -9.27 3.35 0.94
CA MET A 59 -9.31 1.97 0.44
C MET A 59 -8.67 1.91 -0.93
N ILE A 60 -7.96 0.82 -1.24
CA ILE A 60 -7.45 0.54 -2.60
C ILE A 60 -8.24 -0.60 -3.24
N GLU A 61 -8.93 -0.34 -4.34
CA GLU A 61 -9.72 -1.30 -5.10
C GLU A 61 -8.86 -2.09 -6.10
N CYS A 62 -8.92 -3.41 -6.03
CA CYS A 62 -8.28 -4.28 -7.02
C CYS A 62 -9.03 -4.20 -8.37
N TRP A 63 -8.35 -3.69 -9.40
CA TRP A 63 -8.90 -3.51 -10.75
C TRP A 63 -9.50 -4.77 -11.39
N LEU A 64 -9.04 -5.96 -10.99
CA LEU A 64 -9.45 -7.20 -11.65
C LEU A 64 -10.87 -7.64 -11.25
N HIS A 65 -11.21 -7.58 -9.96
CA HIS A 65 -12.47 -8.13 -9.45
C HIS A 65 -13.16 -7.26 -8.37
N GLY A 66 -12.66 -6.04 -8.13
CA GLY A 66 -13.34 -5.02 -7.31
C GLY A 66 -13.27 -5.20 -5.78
N SER A 67 -12.48 -6.16 -5.27
CA SER A 67 -12.24 -6.18 -3.82
C SER A 67 -11.34 -5.01 -3.43
N SER A 68 -11.80 -4.19 -2.49
CA SER A 68 -11.03 -3.09 -1.92
C SER A 68 -10.37 -3.49 -0.62
N PHE A 69 -9.23 -2.88 -0.30
CA PHE A 69 -8.47 -3.13 0.92
C PHE A 69 -8.25 -1.83 1.68
N ASP A 70 -8.57 -1.81 2.96
CA ASP A 70 -8.33 -0.66 3.83
C ASP A 70 -6.81 -0.42 3.97
N LEU A 71 -6.34 0.77 3.59
CA LEU A 71 -4.90 1.08 3.55
C LEU A 71 -4.24 1.10 4.94
N ARG A 72 -5.04 1.25 6.01
CA ARG A 72 -4.58 1.33 7.40
C ARG A 72 -4.42 -0.06 8.02
N THR A 73 -5.26 -1.01 7.61
CA THR A 73 -5.39 -2.32 8.26
C THR A 73 -5.18 -3.51 7.32
N GLY A 74 -5.18 -3.28 6.02
CA GLY A 74 -5.13 -4.28 4.97
C GLY A 74 -6.37 -5.14 4.83
N LYS A 75 -7.44 -4.87 5.60
CA LYS A 75 -8.66 -5.69 5.61
C LYS A 75 -9.45 -5.50 4.30
N PRO A 76 -9.95 -6.60 3.69
CA PRO A 76 -10.76 -6.48 2.50
C PRO A 76 -12.18 -5.99 2.84
N SER A 77 -12.82 -5.27 1.91
CA SER A 77 -14.22 -4.85 1.98
C SER A 77 -15.20 -6.03 1.92
N GLY A 78 -14.78 -7.13 1.29
CA GLY A 78 -15.57 -8.34 1.14
C GLY A 78 -15.10 -9.19 -0.03
N LEU A 79 -15.91 -10.19 -0.39
CA LEU A 79 -15.62 -11.11 -1.50
C LEU A 79 -15.33 -10.36 -2.81
N PRO A 80 -14.43 -10.90 -3.67
CA PRO A 80 -13.79 -12.21 -3.55
C PRO A 80 -12.59 -12.32 -2.61
N ALA A 81 -11.99 -11.21 -2.16
CA ALA A 81 -10.93 -11.25 -1.16
C ALA A 81 -11.46 -11.61 0.24
N THR A 82 -10.81 -12.57 0.89
CA THR A 82 -11.21 -13.07 2.22
C THR A 82 -10.13 -12.88 3.28
N ARG A 83 -8.93 -12.50 2.87
CA ARG A 83 -7.77 -12.32 3.77
C ARG A 83 -7.24 -10.90 3.65
N PRO A 84 -6.75 -10.32 4.76
CA PRO A 84 -6.05 -9.05 4.67
C PRO A 84 -4.74 -9.20 3.90
N VAL A 85 -4.26 -8.10 3.37
CA VAL A 85 -2.87 -7.95 2.89
C VAL A 85 -2.03 -7.28 3.97
N PRO A 86 -0.72 -7.54 4.06
CA PRO A 86 0.17 -6.84 5.00
C PRO A 86 0.13 -5.31 4.82
N VAL A 87 0.13 -4.57 5.93
CA VAL A 87 0.43 -3.14 5.97
C VAL A 87 1.83 -2.94 6.55
N TYR A 88 2.50 -1.88 6.12
CA TYR A 88 3.88 -1.59 6.48
C TYR A 88 3.99 -0.21 7.14
N PRO A 89 4.75 -0.08 8.23
CA PRO A 89 5.03 1.21 8.84
C PRO A 89 5.65 2.19 7.84
N VAL A 90 5.17 3.43 7.85
CA VAL A 90 5.68 4.55 7.07
C VAL A 90 6.24 5.60 8.02
N GLN A 91 7.36 6.21 7.64
CA GLN A 91 7.91 7.41 8.27
C GLN A 91 8.18 8.48 7.23
N ILE A 92 7.97 9.74 7.61
CA ILE A 92 8.31 10.90 6.79
C ILE A 92 9.46 11.63 7.49
N GLU A 93 10.60 11.74 6.81
CA GLU A 93 11.77 12.49 7.28
C GLU A 93 12.08 13.63 6.30
N GLY A 94 11.64 14.84 6.65
CA GLY A 94 11.70 15.97 5.72
C GLY A 94 10.80 15.71 4.51
N ASP A 95 11.41 15.60 3.33
CA ASP A 95 10.72 15.29 2.07
C ASP A 95 10.77 13.80 1.71
N ASP A 96 11.40 12.95 2.53
CA ASP A 96 11.60 11.54 2.21
C ASP A 96 10.49 10.67 2.82
N VAL A 97 9.95 9.76 2.01
CA VAL A 97 9.04 8.70 2.44
C VAL A 97 9.87 7.44 2.69
N LEU A 98 9.78 6.89 3.89
CA LEU A 98 10.48 5.68 4.29
C LEU A 98 9.48 4.59 4.71
N VAL A 99 9.77 3.35 4.35
CA VAL A 99 8.92 2.19 4.65
C VAL A 99 9.75 1.06 5.27
N SER A 100 9.18 0.32 6.21
CA SER A 100 9.80 -0.87 6.83
C SER A 100 8.99 -2.13 6.52
N VAL A 101 9.55 -3.06 5.73
CA VAL A 101 8.89 -4.34 5.38
C VAL A 101 9.20 -5.49 6.34
N THR A 102 10.12 -5.31 7.28
CA THR A 102 10.37 -6.31 8.33
C THR A 102 9.24 -6.30 9.35
N GLN A 103 8.37 -7.32 9.33
CA GLN A 103 7.45 -7.59 10.44
C GLN A 103 8.26 -8.14 11.62
N GLU A 104 8.10 -7.55 12.80
CA GLU A 104 8.46 -8.25 14.03
C GLU A 104 7.44 -9.37 14.26
N SER A 105 7.95 -10.57 14.53
CA SER A 105 7.16 -11.75 14.88
C SER A 105 6.57 -11.64 16.30
#